data_AF-A0A925L5Q5-F1
#
_entry.id   AF-A0A925L5Q5-F1
#
_cell.length_a   1.000
_cell.length_b   1.000
_cell.length_c   1.000
_cell.angle_alpha   90.00
_cell.angle_beta   90.00
_cell.angle_gamma   90.00
#
_symmetry.space_group_name_H-M   'P 1'
#
loop_
_entity.id
_entity.type
_entity.pdbx_description
1 polymer ?
#
loop_
_entity_poly.entity_id
_entity_poly.type
_entity_poly.pdbx_seq_one_letter_code
_entity_poly.pdbx_strand_id
1 'polypeptide(L)'
;MQRNKLIAKIKVGAKNIRLVDDDYRDFLALHGGGKRSCKDMTDDQLKKVAAALDTKGAYPDVNQGGTGDDRPTDAQRRKLAALARDRDWDGLTDDRLIAFVKRTTGVEAMRFLTRAAMSDVITGLERWNGGAS
;
A
#
# COMPACT_ATOMS: atom_id res chain seq x y z
N MET A 1 18.65 -4.30 9.83
CA MET A 1 17.77 -3.13 10.08
C MET A 1 18.26 -2.45 11.35
N GLN A 2 18.49 -1.14 11.38
CA GLN A 2 19.03 -0.46 12.56
C GLN A 2 17.91 -0.12 13.57
N ARG A 3 18.10 -0.40 14.86
CA ARG A 3 17.13 -0.18 15.97
C ARG A 3 16.42 1.19 15.93
N ASN A 4 17.16 2.26 15.66
CA ASN A 4 16.59 3.62 15.57
C ASN A 4 15.57 3.76 14.43
N LYS A 5 15.75 3.03 13.33
CA LYS A 5 14.78 3.01 12.22
C LYS A 5 13.47 2.33 12.63
N LEU A 6 13.51 1.29 13.46
CA LEU A 6 12.31 0.65 14.00
C LEU A 6 11.55 1.59 14.93
N ILE A 7 12.25 2.29 15.83
CA ILE A 7 11.61 3.27 16.73
C ILE A 7 10.96 4.40 15.93
N ALA A 8 11.65 4.92 14.90
CA ALA A 8 11.07 5.93 14.01
C ALA A 8 9.82 5.40 13.30
N LYS A 9 9.88 4.18 12.75
CA LYS A 9 8.74 3.53 12.08
C LYS A 9 7.54 3.39 13.03
N ILE A 10 7.74 2.97 14.27
CA ILE A 10 6.69 2.84 15.28
C ILE A 10 6.03 4.19 15.58
N LYS A 11 6.83 5.24 15.78
CA LYS A 11 6.30 6.59 16.05
C LYS A 11 5.46 7.13 14.88
N VAL A 12 5.92 6.93 13.66
CA VAL A 12 5.16 7.31 12.45
C VAL A 12 3.86 6.50 12.36
N GLY A 13 3.94 5.18 12.56
CA GLY A 13 2.76 4.31 12.51
C GLY A 13 1.70 4.69 13.55
N ALA A 14 2.12 4.91 14.80
CA ALA A 14 1.23 5.36 15.87
C ALA A 14 0.52 6.68 15.51
N LYS A 15 1.25 7.64 14.92
CA LYS A 15 0.66 8.90 14.43
C LYS A 15 -0.35 8.68 13.31
N ASN A 16 -0.07 7.77 12.38
CA ASN A 16 -0.94 7.50 11.23
C ASN A 16 -2.30 6.93 11.64
N ILE A 17 -2.35 6.14 12.72
CA ILE A 17 -3.62 5.63 13.29
C ILE A 17 -4.12 6.45 14.49
N ARG A 18 -3.52 7.62 14.73
CA ARG A 18 -3.92 8.58 15.77
C ARG A 18 -3.93 7.97 17.19
N LEU A 19 -2.97 7.10 17.52
CA LEU A 19 -2.74 6.73 18.92
C LEU A 19 -2.27 7.96 19.70
N VAL A 20 -3.05 8.34 20.71
CA VAL A 20 -2.72 9.40 21.68
C VAL A 20 -1.80 8.87 22.77
N ASP A 21 -1.22 9.73 23.62
CA ASP A 21 -0.10 9.36 24.50
C ASP A 21 -0.37 8.13 25.39
N ASP A 22 -1.54 8.06 26.04
CA ASP A 22 -1.91 6.91 26.87
C ASP A 22 -2.22 5.66 26.05
N ASP A 23 -3.05 5.77 25.01
CA ASP A 23 -3.35 4.67 24.08
C ASP A 23 -2.07 4.11 23.42
N TYR A 24 -1.11 4.98 23.13
CA TYR A 24 0.18 4.60 22.58
C TYR A 24 0.99 3.80 23.59
N ARG A 25 1.08 4.24 24.84
CA ARG A 25 1.80 3.51 25.88
C ARG A 25 1.15 2.17 26.22
N ASP A 26 -0.18 2.11 26.20
CA ASP A 26 -0.94 0.88 26.39
C ASP A 26 -0.73 -0.09 25.23
N PHE A 27 -0.74 0.43 23.99
CA PHE A 27 -0.40 -0.33 22.80
C PHE A 27 1.03 -0.89 22.86
N LEU A 28 2.00 -0.08 23.31
CA LEU A 28 3.36 -0.53 23.54
C LEU A 28 3.44 -1.63 24.60
N ALA A 29 2.71 -1.51 25.71
CA ALA A 29 2.68 -2.52 26.75
C ALA A 29 2.10 -3.85 26.23
N LEU A 30 1.01 -3.78 25.46
CA LEU A 30 0.33 -4.95 24.90
C LEU A 30 1.21 -5.74 23.92
N HIS A 31 1.93 -5.04 23.02
CA HIS A 31 2.68 -5.67 21.94
C HIS A 31 4.20 -5.75 22.16
N GLY A 32 4.72 -4.99 23.13
CA GLY A 32 6.14 -4.87 23.45
C GLY A 32 6.59 -5.66 24.68
N GLY A 33 5.75 -6.58 25.18
CA GLY A 33 6.06 -7.42 26.34
C GLY A 33 5.99 -6.67 27.66
N GLY A 34 4.94 -5.88 27.87
CA GLY A 34 4.68 -5.10 29.09
C GLY A 34 5.37 -3.74 29.16
N LYS A 35 6.23 -3.41 28.19
CA LYS A 35 7.02 -2.18 28.20
C LYS A 35 6.25 -1.01 27.59
N ARG A 36 6.19 0.12 28.30
CA ARG A 36 5.51 1.35 27.85
C ARG A 36 6.41 2.29 27.03
N SER A 37 7.62 1.86 26.68
CA SER A 37 8.62 2.68 26.00
C SER A 37 9.45 1.85 25.02
N CYS A 38 9.59 2.36 23.79
CA CYS A 38 10.42 1.72 22.76
C CYS A 38 11.90 1.64 23.14
N LYS A 39 12.39 2.51 24.04
CA LYS A 39 13.79 2.51 24.46
C LYS A 39 14.13 1.27 25.29
N ASP A 40 13.15 0.74 26.02
CA ASP A 40 13.34 -0.39 26.93
C ASP A 40 13.14 -1.74 26.21
N MET A 41 12.59 -1.72 24.99
CA MET A 41 12.29 -2.90 24.19
C MET A 41 13.52 -3.50 23.53
N THR A 42 13.57 -4.81 23.35
CA THR A 42 14.55 -5.45 22.44
C THR A 42 14.17 -5.21 20.98
N ASP A 43 15.09 -5.46 20.06
CA ASP A 43 14.82 -5.29 18.63
C ASP A 43 13.67 -6.20 18.14
N ASP A 44 13.54 -7.40 18.70
CA ASP A 44 12.42 -8.30 18.37
C ASP A 44 11.09 -7.82 18.94
N GLN A 45 11.09 -7.21 20.13
CA GLN A 45 9.89 -6.56 20.67
C GLN A 45 9.48 -5.36 19.81
N LEU A 46 10.43 -4.56 19.34
CA LEU A 46 10.16 -3.47 18.39
C LEU A 46 9.57 -3.97 17.06
N LYS A 47 10.08 -5.09 16.52
CA LYS A 47 9.50 -5.70 15.31
C LYS A 47 8.05 -6.14 15.53
N LYS A 48 7.74 -6.76 16.68
CA LYS A 48 6.38 -7.18 17.04
C LYS A 48 5.42 -5.99 17.12
N VAL A 49 5.82 -4.91 17.78
CA VAL A 49 5.04 -3.67 17.84
C VAL A 49 4.82 -3.08 16.44
N ALA A 50 5.85 -3.03 15.61
CA ALA A 50 5.72 -2.52 14.24
C ALA A 50 4.77 -3.39 13.39
N ALA A 51 4.79 -4.71 13.53
CA ALA A 51 3.87 -5.61 12.85
C ALA A 51 2.41 -5.45 13.33
N ALA A 52 2.21 -5.22 14.63
CA ALA A 52 0.89 -4.95 15.18
C ALA A 52 0.31 -3.61 14.67
N LEU A 53 1.14 -2.58 14.51
CA LEU A 53 0.75 -1.33 13.86
C LEU A 53 0.37 -1.55 12.39
N ASP A 54 1.15 -2.36 11.67
CA ASP A 54 0.87 -2.73 10.28
C ASP A 54 -0.49 -3.42 10.14
N THR A 55 -0.79 -4.36 11.03
CA THR A 55 -2.10 -5.06 11.10
C THR A 55 -3.26 -4.09 11.36
N LYS A 56 -3.03 -2.97 12.04
CA LYS A 56 -4.01 -1.89 12.26
C LYS A 56 -4.10 -0.88 11.10
N GLY A 57 -3.39 -1.12 9.99
CA GLY A 57 -3.39 -0.23 8.83
C GLY A 57 -2.52 1.02 9.02
N ALA A 58 -1.55 0.99 9.94
CA ALA A 58 -0.69 2.15 10.21
C ALA A 58 0.29 2.49 9.09
N TYR A 59 0.57 1.53 8.21
CA TYR A 59 1.39 1.72 7.05
C TYR A 59 0.56 1.42 5.80
N PRO A 60 0.74 2.18 4.72
CA PRO A 60 0.19 1.81 3.43
C PRO A 60 0.76 0.45 3.04
N ASP A 61 -0.11 -0.43 2.57
CA ASP A 61 0.22 -1.80 2.21
C ASP A 61 1.39 -1.82 1.22
N VAL A 62 2.52 -2.39 1.63
CA VAL A 62 3.76 -2.45 0.84
C VAL A 62 3.67 -3.40 -0.36
N ASN A 63 2.52 -4.07 -0.57
CA ASN A 63 2.16 -4.62 -1.87
C ASN A 63 2.00 -3.53 -2.95
N GLN A 64 1.92 -2.26 -2.54
CA GLN A 64 2.38 -1.13 -3.36
C GLN A 64 3.92 -1.12 -3.45
N GLY A 65 4.49 -1.92 -4.36
CA GLY A 65 5.94 -1.91 -4.70
C GLY A 65 6.59 -0.56 -5.09
N GLY A 66 7.49 -0.03 -4.26
CA GLY A 66 8.47 1.03 -4.62
C GLY A 66 7.98 2.48 -4.58
N THR A 67 8.75 3.37 -3.97
CA THR A 67 8.49 4.83 -3.84
C THR A 67 9.27 5.63 -4.90
N GLY A 68 8.99 5.39 -6.18
CA GLY A 68 9.56 6.18 -7.29
C GLY A 68 8.63 7.32 -7.71
N ASP A 69 9.20 8.46 -8.11
CA ASP A 69 8.43 9.62 -8.61
C ASP A 69 7.54 9.28 -9.81
N ASP A 70 7.94 8.27 -10.59
CA ASP A 70 7.21 7.75 -11.73
C ASP A 70 6.08 6.80 -11.39
N ARG A 71 5.62 6.72 -10.14
CA ARG A 71 4.46 5.88 -9.82
C ARG A 71 3.13 6.47 -10.31
N PRO A 72 2.19 5.58 -10.67
CA PRO A 72 0.80 5.94 -10.85
C PRO A 72 0.27 6.68 -9.62
N THR A 73 -0.56 7.69 -9.84
CA THR A 73 -1.24 8.39 -8.75
C THR A 73 -2.42 7.55 -8.21
N ASP A 74 -2.91 7.88 -7.02
CA ASP A 74 -4.13 7.24 -6.51
C ASP A 74 -5.34 7.49 -7.41
N ALA A 75 -5.40 8.68 -8.03
CA ALA A 75 -6.46 9.02 -8.97
C ALA A 75 -6.44 8.08 -10.19
N GLN A 76 -5.26 7.82 -10.76
CA GLN A 76 -5.13 6.88 -11.88
C GLN A 76 -5.51 5.44 -11.47
N ARG A 77 -5.06 4.98 -10.29
CA ARG A 77 -5.45 3.66 -9.76
C ARG A 77 -6.97 3.52 -9.62
N ARG A 78 -7.63 4.52 -9.02
CA ARG A 78 -9.09 4.52 -8.86
C ARG A 78 -9.81 4.52 -10.20
N LYS A 79 -9.34 5.33 -11.15
CA LYS A 79 -9.92 5.39 -12.50
C LYS A 79 -9.81 4.05 -13.22
N LEU A 80 -8.64 3.43 -13.21
CA LEU A 80 -8.46 2.11 -13.85
C LEU A 80 -9.34 1.03 -13.17
N ALA A 81 -9.44 1.05 -11.84
CA ALA A 81 -10.29 0.10 -11.12
C ALA A 81 -11.78 0.28 -11.44
N ALA A 82 -12.24 1.51 -11.67
CA ALA A 82 -13.62 1.78 -12.10
C ALA A 82 -13.88 1.22 -13.51
N LEU A 83 -12.98 1.50 -14.46
CA LEU A 83 -13.10 1.00 -15.83
C LEU A 83 -13.07 -0.53 -15.93
N ALA A 84 -12.32 -1.19 -15.05
CA ALA A 84 -12.34 -2.65 -14.94
C ALA A 84 -13.71 -3.15 -14.44
N ARG A 85 -14.28 -2.49 -13.41
CA ARG A 85 -15.61 -2.84 -12.88
C ARG A 85 -16.74 -2.59 -13.88
N ASP A 86 -16.63 -1.60 -14.76
CA ASP A 86 -17.59 -1.39 -15.86
C ASP A 86 -17.66 -2.59 -16.81
N ARG A 87 -16.65 -3.47 -16.79
CA ARG A 87 -16.57 -4.72 -17.57
C ARG A 87 -16.88 -5.97 -16.73
N ASP A 88 -17.41 -5.79 -15.52
CA ASP A 88 -17.64 -6.86 -14.55
C ASP A 88 -16.36 -7.63 -14.16
N TRP A 89 -15.24 -6.90 -14.05
CA TRP A 89 -13.95 -7.44 -13.59
C TRP A 89 -13.71 -7.08 -12.12
N ASP A 90 -12.91 -7.90 -11.43
CA ASP A 90 -12.56 -7.72 -10.02
C ASP A 90 -11.49 -6.63 -9.77
N GLY A 91 -11.66 -5.47 -10.39
CA GLY A 91 -10.80 -4.31 -10.20
C GLY A 91 -9.34 -4.55 -10.62
N LEU A 92 -8.38 -4.11 -9.79
CA LEU A 92 -6.95 -4.10 -10.13
C LEU A 92 -6.25 -5.46 -10.02
N THR A 93 -6.92 -6.46 -9.43
CA THR A 93 -6.40 -7.81 -9.22
C THR A 93 -6.93 -8.83 -10.23
N ASP A 94 -7.84 -8.42 -11.11
CA ASP A 94 -8.42 -9.31 -12.11
C ASP A 94 -7.39 -9.75 -13.17
N ASP A 95 -7.31 -11.05 -13.43
CA ASP A 95 -6.38 -11.63 -14.40
C ASP A 95 -6.58 -11.08 -15.83
N ARG A 96 -7.81 -10.72 -16.20
CA ARG A 96 -8.13 -10.13 -17.52
C ARG A 96 -7.58 -8.73 -17.63
N LEU A 97 -7.63 -7.96 -16.54
CA LEU A 97 -6.99 -6.65 -16.49
C LEU A 97 -5.46 -6.78 -16.52
N ILE A 98 -4.88 -7.73 -15.80
CA ILE A 98 -3.44 -7.98 -15.81
C ILE A 98 -2.97 -8.35 -17.23
N ALA A 99 -3.71 -9.21 -17.93
CA ALA A 99 -3.44 -9.55 -19.32
C ALA A 99 -3.55 -8.32 -20.25
N PHE A 100 -4.55 -7.46 -20.04
CA PHE A 100 -4.70 -6.21 -20.76
C PHE A 100 -3.52 -5.25 -20.53
N VAL A 101 -3.05 -5.15 -19.29
CA VAL A 101 -1.90 -4.33 -18.93
C VAL A 101 -0.64 -4.85 -19.59
N LYS A 102 -0.42 -6.17 -19.55
CA LYS A 102 0.72 -6.83 -20.19
C LYS A 102 0.73 -6.61 -21.70
N ARG A 103 -0.41 -6.71 -22.39
CA ARG A 103 -0.46 -6.42 -23.85
C ARG A 103 -0.22 -4.96 -24.18
N THR A 104 -0.68 -4.05 -23.32
CA THR A 104 -0.63 -2.60 -23.59
C THR A 104 0.74 -2.01 -23.31
N THR A 105 1.44 -2.53 -22.29
CA THR A 105 2.67 -1.91 -21.75
C THR A 105 3.88 -2.83 -21.74
N GLY A 106 3.69 -4.14 -21.98
CA GLY A 106 4.75 -5.15 -21.82
C GLY A 106 5.11 -5.48 -20.37
N VAL A 107 4.46 -4.83 -19.39
CA VAL A 107 4.76 -5.00 -17.97
C VAL A 107 3.99 -6.18 -17.38
N GLU A 108 4.68 -7.05 -16.63
CA GLU A 108 4.09 -8.30 -16.13
C GLU A 108 3.20 -8.13 -14.89
N ALA A 109 3.31 -7.02 -14.15
CA ALA A 109 2.47 -6.79 -12.98
C ALA A 109 2.14 -5.32 -12.77
N MET A 110 0.92 -5.05 -12.30
CA MET A 110 0.41 -3.71 -11.98
C MET A 110 1.33 -2.89 -11.08
N ARG A 111 2.06 -3.54 -10.17
CA ARG A 111 3.01 -2.88 -9.26
C ARG A 111 4.22 -2.24 -9.95
N PHE A 112 4.54 -2.67 -11.17
CA PHE A 112 5.65 -2.18 -11.97
C PHE A 112 5.24 -1.10 -12.98
N LEU A 113 3.94 -0.76 -13.07
CA LEU A 113 3.50 0.32 -13.93
C LEU A 113 4.08 1.65 -13.49
N THR A 114 4.52 2.43 -14.47
CA THR A 114 4.83 3.85 -14.29
C THR A 114 3.56 4.69 -14.47
N ARG A 115 3.63 5.97 -14.12
CA ARG A 115 2.55 6.95 -14.28
C ARG A 115 2.14 7.08 -15.75
N ALA A 116 3.12 7.13 -16.64
CA ALA A 116 2.90 7.20 -18.08
C ALA A 116 2.22 5.92 -18.59
N ALA A 117 2.78 4.75 -18.26
CA ALA A 117 2.22 3.46 -18.66
C ALA A 117 0.78 3.25 -18.13
N MET A 118 0.49 3.72 -16.92
CA MET A 118 -0.87 3.70 -16.37
C MET A 118 -1.83 4.59 -17.17
N SER A 119 -1.40 5.78 -17.62
CA SER A 119 -2.24 6.63 -18.48
C SER A 119 -2.55 5.95 -19.81
N ASP A 120 -1.59 5.23 -20.40
CA ASP A 120 -1.79 4.48 -21.65
C ASP A 120 -2.80 3.34 -21.45
N VAL A 121 -2.69 2.61 -20.34
CA VAL A 121 -3.64 1.55 -19.97
C VAL A 121 -5.05 2.12 -19.76
N ILE A 122 -5.19 3.21 -19.01
CA ILE A 122 -6.47 3.88 -18.79
C ILE A 122 -7.09 4.29 -20.12
N THR A 123 -6.32 5.00 -20.96
CA THR A 123 -6.80 5.48 -22.27
C THR A 123 -7.20 4.31 -23.18
N GLY A 124 -6.42 3.23 -23.18
CA GLY A 124 -6.74 2.02 -23.94
C GLY A 124 -8.02 1.35 -23.46
N LEU A 125 -8.23 1.26 -22.15
CA LEU A 125 -9.43 0.65 -21.57
C LEU A 125 -10.68 1.53 -21.77
N GLU A 126 -10.55 2.85 -21.66
CA GLU A 126 -11.62 3.82 -21.99
C GLU A 126 -12.08 3.68 -23.43
N ARG A 127 -11.14 3.61 -24.38
CA ARG A 127 -11.46 3.40 -25.80
C ARG A 127 -12.15 2.07 -26.03
N TRP A 128 -11.73 1.03 -25.32
CA TRP A 128 -12.38 -0.28 -25.47
C TRP A 128 -13.80 -0.28 -24.91
N ASN A 129 -14.04 0.37 -23.78
CA ASN A 129 -15.38 0.49 -23.20
C ASN A 129 -16.29 1.39 -24.05
N GLY A 130 -15.78 2.53 -24.55
CA GLY A 130 -16.54 3.46 -25.39
C GLY A 130 -16.73 3.01 -26.85
N GLY A 131 -15.88 2.12 -27.35
CA GLY A 131 -16.01 1.53 -28.70
C GLY A 131 -16.82 0.23 -28.75
N ALA A 132 -17.33 -0.26 -27.61
CA ALA A 132 -18.17 -1.45 -27.49
C ALA A 132 -19.68 -1.10 -27.48
N SER A 133 -20.06 0.03 -28.09
CA SER A 133 -21.46 0.43 -28.33
C SER A 133 -21.92 0.02 -29.71
#